data_AF-A0AAD7S8W2-F1
#
_entry.id   AF-A0AAD7S8W2-F1
#
_cell.length_a   1.000
_cell.length_b   1.000
_cell.length_c   1.000
_cell.angle_alpha   90.00
_cell.angle_beta   90.00
_cell.angle_gamma   90.00
#
_symmetry.space_group_name_H-M   'P 1'
#
loop_
_entity.id
_entity.type
_entity.pdbx_description
1 polymer ?
#
loop_
_entity_poly.entity_id
_entity_poly.type
_entity_poly.pdbx_seq_one_letter_code
_entity_poly.pdbx_strand_id
1 'polypeptide(L)'
;MEEVGAGSIWQGVQLSRTNADDDALKLRLTNSFCEFVSERLKSLETGVLKATSTPFDLSNWPEDTTDLATFGTAELNAFMEHFHPVLETCEDFESVEAARREWLDLKVLIARHYRHLDSQVLWQRLIQGAIGRDGQFQHMQVIAEISLVLPMSSSCCERGFSSMKRIKSD
;
A
#
# COMPACT_ATOMS: atom_id res chain seq x y z
N MET A 1 -22.87 -38.96 -36.73
CA MET A 1 -21.73 -38.58 -35.86
C MET A 1 -21.78 -37.06 -35.80
N GLU A 2 -22.38 -36.52 -34.74
CA GLU A 2 -22.60 -35.08 -34.56
C GLU A 2 -21.28 -34.39 -34.19
N GLU A 3 -20.84 -33.43 -35.00
CA GLU A 3 -19.81 -32.47 -34.58
C GLU A 3 -20.45 -31.44 -33.66
N VAL A 4 -20.18 -31.58 -32.37
CA VAL A 4 -20.43 -30.56 -31.36
C VAL A 4 -19.19 -29.69 -31.26
N GLY A 5 -19.31 -28.40 -31.60
CA GLY A 5 -18.25 -27.43 -31.35
C GLY A 5 -18.55 -26.07 -31.98
N ALA A 6 -18.94 -25.11 -31.14
CA ALA A 6 -19.02 -23.70 -31.55
C ALA A 6 -17.70 -23.30 -32.22
N GLY A 7 -17.81 -22.72 -33.42
CA GLY A 7 -16.70 -22.41 -34.30
C GLY A 7 -15.56 -21.71 -33.57
N SER A 8 -14.34 -21.95 -34.05
CA SER A 8 -13.06 -21.44 -33.57
C SER A 8 -12.88 -19.93 -33.77
N ILE A 9 -13.94 -19.13 -33.57
CA ILE A 9 -13.96 -17.68 -33.75
C ILE A 9 -14.48 -17.05 -32.46
N TRP A 10 -13.63 -16.28 -31.79
CA TRP A 10 -14.01 -15.48 -30.63
C TRP A 10 -13.73 -14.01 -30.94
N GLN A 11 -14.75 -13.15 -30.83
CA GLN A 11 -14.68 -11.72 -31.20
C GLN A 11 -14.05 -11.42 -32.58
N GLY A 12 -14.34 -12.25 -33.59
CA GLY A 12 -13.81 -12.06 -34.94
C GLY A 12 -12.37 -12.53 -35.14
N VAL A 13 -11.74 -13.13 -34.12
CA VAL A 13 -10.39 -13.70 -34.20
C VAL A 13 -10.49 -15.22 -34.32
N GLN A 14 -9.87 -15.78 -35.38
CA GLN A 14 -9.82 -17.22 -35.60
C GLN A 14 -8.72 -17.85 -34.72
N LEU A 15 -9.14 -18.65 -33.75
CA LEU A 15 -8.23 -19.33 -32.81
C LEU A 15 -7.70 -20.61 -33.45
N SER A 16 -6.48 -20.53 -34.00
CA SER A 16 -5.70 -21.68 -34.47
C SER A 16 -4.81 -22.22 -33.36
N ARG A 17 -4.82 -23.54 -33.15
CA ARG A 17 -3.87 -24.23 -32.26
C ARG A 17 -2.55 -24.44 -32.99
N THR A 18 -1.80 -23.37 -33.19
CA THR A 18 -0.44 -23.44 -33.73
C THR A 18 0.53 -23.55 -32.56
N ASN A 19 1.31 -24.64 -32.49
CA ASN A 19 2.46 -24.81 -31.58
C ASN A 19 3.64 -23.89 -31.95
N ALA A 20 3.34 -22.70 -32.49
CA ALA A 20 4.33 -21.66 -32.60
C ALA A 20 4.35 -20.97 -31.24
N ASP A 21 5.53 -20.90 -30.64
CA ASP A 21 5.81 -20.05 -29.50
C ASP A 21 5.58 -18.61 -29.95
N ASP A 22 4.32 -18.16 -29.91
CA ASP A 22 3.92 -16.85 -30.41
C ASP A 22 4.28 -15.81 -29.34
N ASP A 23 5.59 -15.68 -29.13
CA ASP A 23 6.21 -14.80 -28.15
C ASP A 23 5.74 -13.36 -28.34
N ALA A 24 5.43 -12.97 -29.57
CA ALA A 24 4.84 -11.67 -29.87
C ALA A 24 3.43 -11.52 -29.27
N LEU A 25 2.60 -12.56 -29.35
CA LEU A 25 1.24 -12.56 -28.80
C LEU A 25 1.26 -12.64 -27.27
N LYS A 26 2.16 -13.47 -26.70
CA LYS A 26 2.43 -13.52 -25.26
C LYS A 26 2.90 -12.17 -24.73
N LEU A 27 3.89 -11.54 -25.38
CA LEU A 27 4.43 -10.24 -24.96
C LEU A 27 3.36 -9.15 -25.04
N ARG A 28 2.52 -9.15 -26.07
CA ARG A 28 1.39 -8.23 -26.20
C ARG A 28 0.37 -8.39 -25.07
N LEU A 29 0.00 -9.63 -24.74
CA LEU A 29 -0.92 -9.91 -23.63
C LEU A 29 -0.33 -9.49 -22.30
N THR A 30 0.95 -9.81 -22.04
CA THR A 30 1.65 -9.40 -20.83
C THR A 30 1.71 -7.88 -20.70
N ASN A 31 2.09 -7.17 -21.76
CA ASN A 31 2.15 -5.71 -21.73
C ASN A 31 0.77 -5.07 -21.51
N SER A 32 -0.26 -5.56 -22.19
CA SER A 32 -1.63 -5.06 -21.99
C SER A 32 -2.14 -5.31 -20.57
N PHE A 33 -1.80 -6.46 -19.99
CA PHE A 33 -2.13 -6.75 -18.59
C PHE A 33 -1.36 -5.84 -17.63
N CYS A 34 -0.06 -5.64 -17.85
CA CYS A 34 0.76 -4.72 -17.07
C CYS A 34 0.21 -3.29 -17.14
N GLU A 35 -0.10 -2.79 -18.34
CA GLU A 35 -0.70 -1.46 -18.55
C GLU A 35 -2.02 -1.31 -17.78
N PHE A 36 -2.92 -2.30 -17.89
CA PHE A 36 -4.19 -2.29 -17.17
C PHE A 36 -4.01 -2.29 -15.65
N VAL A 37 -3.11 -3.12 -15.13
CA VAL A 37 -2.81 -3.18 -13.70
C VAL A 37 -2.17 -1.87 -13.24
N SER A 38 -1.20 -1.33 -13.98
CA SER A 38 -0.56 -0.05 -13.68
C SER A 38 -1.56 1.09 -13.68
N GLU A 39 -2.45 1.17 -14.68
CA GLU A 39 -3.50 2.19 -14.73
C GLU A 39 -4.45 2.09 -13.53
N ARG A 40 -4.88 0.87 -13.20
CA ARG A 40 -5.77 0.62 -12.06
C ARG A 40 -5.11 0.94 -10.72
N LEU A 41 -3.82 0.67 -10.57
CA LEU A 41 -3.08 0.88 -9.32
C LEU A 41 -2.43 2.27 -9.23
N LYS A 42 -2.49 3.09 -10.29
CA LYS A 42 -1.95 4.45 -10.33
C LYS A 42 -2.44 5.34 -9.18
N SER A 43 -3.66 5.11 -8.69
CA SER A 43 -4.19 5.84 -7.53
C SER A 43 -3.46 5.49 -6.22
N LEU A 44 -2.86 4.30 -6.11
CA LEU A 44 -2.01 3.93 -4.96
C LEU A 44 -0.67 4.64 -4.98
N GLU A 45 -0.19 5.01 -6.18
CA GLU A 45 1.07 5.71 -6.38
C GLU A 45 0.92 7.24 -6.23
N THR A 46 -0.27 7.75 -5.89
CA THR A 46 -0.55 9.18 -5.83
C THR A 46 -1.27 9.59 -4.54
N GLY A 47 -1.05 10.83 -4.12
CA GLY A 47 -1.76 11.45 -3.01
C GLY A 47 -1.58 10.76 -1.65
N VAL A 48 -2.67 10.67 -0.89
CA VAL A 48 -2.68 10.15 0.48
C VAL A 48 -2.35 8.66 0.57
N LEU A 49 -2.70 7.86 -0.44
CA LEU A 49 -2.46 6.41 -0.41
C LEU A 49 -0.96 6.10 -0.48
N LYS A 50 -0.23 6.82 -1.33
CA LYS A 50 1.23 6.79 -1.35
C LYS A 50 1.81 7.26 -0.01
N ALA A 51 1.26 8.34 0.54
CA ALA A 51 1.69 8.88 1.82
C ALA A 51 1.53 7.88 2.99
N THR A 52 0.49 7.04 2.94
CA THR A 52 0.21 6.00 3.93
C THR A 52 0.99 4.70 3.71
N SER A 53 1.49 4.42 2.50
CA SER A 53 2.15 3.14 2.20
C SER A 53 3.66 3.25 2.11
N THR A 54 4.21 4.27 1.45
CA THR A 54 5.64 4.36 1.14
C THR A 54 6.53 4.47 2.39
N PRO A 55 6.22 5.31 3.39
CA PRO A 55 7.06 5.40 4.60
C PRO A 55 7.07 4.13 5.44
N PHE A 56 6.00 3.34 5.36
CA PHE A 56 5.77 2.14 6.19
C PHE A 56 6.25 0.84 5.54
N ASP A 57 6.85 0.92 4.35
CA ASP A 57 7.50 -0.22 3.73
C ASP A 57 9.02 -0.09 3.83
N LEU A 58 9.63 -0.82 4.77
CA LEU A 58 11.07 -0.82 5.01
C LEU A 58 11.87 -1.30 3.81
N SER A 59 11.28 -2.08 2.90
CA SER A 59 11.97 -2.56 1.70
C SER A 59 12.34 -1.42 0.75
N ASN A 60 11.62 -0.30 0.83
CA ASN A 60 11.88 0.89 0.02
C ASN A 60 12.86 1.87 0.68
N TRP A 61 13.34 1.60 1.90
CA TRP A 61 14.18 2.55 2.62
C TRP A 61 15.62 2.54 2.08
N PRO A 62 16.22 3.71 1.79
CA PRO A 62 17.60 3.80 1.33
C PRO A 62 18.59 3.25 2.37
N GLU A 63 19.68 2.63 1.91
CA GLU A 63 20.79 2.24 2.78
C GLU A 63 21.64 3.44 3.19
N ASP A 64 21.78 4.42 2.29
CA ASP A 64 22.51 5.64 2.57
C ASP A 64 21.80 6.52 3.61
N THR A 65 22.59 7.09 4.51
CA THR A 65 22.07 7.87 5.65
C THR A 65 21.50 9.22 5.21
N THR A 66 22.08 9.86 4.18
CA THR A 66 21.62 11.15 3.67
C THR A 66 20.29 10.98 2.93
N ASP A 67 20.19 9.96 2.09
CA ASP A 67 18.94 9.65 1.40
C ASP A 67 17.84 9.22 2.38
N LEU A 68 18.17 8.39 3.38
CA LEU A 68 17.23 7.99 4.41
C LEU A 68 16.71 9.18 5.24
N ALA A 69 17.55 10.18 5.51
CA ALA A 69 17.15 11.38 6.26
C ALA A 69 16.02 12.15 5.56
N THR A 70 16.01 12.17 4.23
CA THR A 70 14.98 12.87 3.43
C THR A 70 13.82 11.97 3.04
N PHE A 71 14.04 10.65 2.92
CA PHE A 71 13.03 9.66 2.55
C PHE A 71 11.76 9.73 3.41
N GLY A 72 10.61 9.66 2.74
CA GLY A 72 9.27 9.65 3.34
C GLY A 72 8.84 10.96 4.01
N THR A 73 9.67 12.01 3.98
CA THR A 73 9.36 13.28 4.68
C THR A 73 8.22 14.04 3.98
N ALA A 74 8.23 14.07 2.64
CA ALA A 74 7.18 14.72 1.87
C ALA A 74 5.85 13.96 2.02
N GLU A 75 5.91 12.63 1.94
CA GLU A 75 4.80 11.73 2.19
C GLU A 75 4.20 11.93 3.58
N LEU A 76 5.03 11.95 4.64
CA LEU A 76 4.58 12.16 6.01
C LEU A 76 3.91 13.53 6.18
N ASN A 77 4.44 14.57 5.53
CA ASN A 77 3.82 15.90 5.55
C ASN A 77 2.45 15.92 4.86
N ALA A 78 2.34 15.29 3.70
CA ALA A 78 1.07 15.17 2.99
C ALA A 78 0.04 14.35 3.79
N PHE A 79 0.49 13.32 4.51
CA PHE A 79 -0.34 12.56 5.45
C PHE A 79 -0.88 13.46 6.56
N MET A 80 0.00 14.19 7.24
CA MET A 80 -0.40 15.04 8.37
C MET A 80 -1.31 16.19 7.93
N GLU A 81 -1.10 16.73 6.73
CA GLU A 81 -1.98 17.74 6.14
C GLU A 81 -3.37 17.16 5.82
N HIS A 82 -3.43 15.97 5.22
CA HIS A 82 -4.70 15.33 4.87
C HIS A 82 -5.51 14.91 6.10
N PHE A 83 -4.85 14.32 7.10
CA PHE A 83 -5.48 13.82 8.32
C PHE A 83 -5.50 14.83 9.46
N HIS A 84 -5.14 16.09 9.23
CA HIS A 84 -5.12 17.13 10.26
C HIS A 84 -6.40 17.16 11.12
N PRO A 85 -7.63 17.11 10.55
CA PRO A 85 -8.84 17.15 11.37
C PRO A 85 -9.01 15.94 12.29
N VAL A 86 -8.43 14.78 11.91
CA VAL A 86 -8.45 13.57 12.73
C VAL A 86 -7.38 13.65 13.81
N LEU A 87 -6.18 14.11 13.45
CA LEU A 87 -5.06 14.26 14.38
C LEU A 87 -5.37 15.24 15.51
N GLU A 88 -6.12 16.32 15.24
CA GLU A 88 -6.58 17.27 16.28
C GLU A 88 -7.51 16.63 17.32
N THR A 89 -8.13 15.48 17.01
CA THR A 89 -9.01 14.77 17.95
C THR A 89 -8.27 13.72 18.79
N CYS A 90 -7.02 13.40 18.44
CA CYS A 90 -6.19 12.44 19.15
C CYS A 90 -5.50 13.10 20.34
N GLU A 91 -5.76 12.61 21.56
CA GLU A 91 -5.10 13.15 22.77
C GLU A 91 -3.57 12.97 22.76
N ASP A 92 -3.11 11.88 22.13
CA ASP A 92 -1.69 11.50 22.05
C ASP A 92 -0.93 12.22 20.91
N PHE A 93 -1.57 13.13 20.18
CA PHE A 93 -0.96 13.90 19.09
C PHE A 93 -0.92 15.40 19.41
N GLU A 94 0.22 15.89 19.87
CA GLU A 94 0.37 17.27 20.34
C GLU A 94 0.69 18.25 19.20
N SER A 95 1.65 17.92 18.31
CA SER A 95 2.06 18.82 17.23
C SER A 95 2.72 18.14 16.04
N VAL A 96 2.57 18.77 14.87
CA VAL A 96 3.21 18.35 13.61
C VAL A 96 4.75 18.44 13.71
N GLU A 97 5.28 19.44 14.41
CA GLU A 97 6.71 19.64 14.59
C GLU A 97 7.33 18.57 15.51
N ALA A 98 6.59 18.12 16.54
CA ALA A 98 7.01 16.98 17.36
C ALA A 98 7.01 15.69 16.54
N ALA A 99 5.95 15.43 15.77
CA ALA A 99 5.88 14.29 14.87
C ALA A 99 7.06 14.23 13.88
N ARG A 100 7.43 15.36 13.26
CA ARG A 100 8.59 15.41 12.35
C ARG A 100 9.91 15.06 13.04
N ARG A 101 10.09 15.46 14.30
CA ARG A 101 11.30 15.13 15.08
C ARG A 101 11.32 13.65 15.43
N GLU A 102 10.20 13.13 15.93
CA GLU A 102 10.05 11.70 16.21
C GLU A 102 10.34 10.84 14.98
N TRP A 103 9.89 11.27 13.80
CA TRP A 103 10.16 10.56 12.55
C TRP A 103 11.66 10.42 12.27
N LEU A 104 12.43 11.50 12.42
CA LEU A 104 13.88 11.46 12.21
C LEU A 104 14.56 10.55 13.23
N ASP A 105 14.20 10.67 14.51
CA ASP A 105 14.76 9.84 15.58
C ASP A 105 14.41 8.36 15.39
N LEU A 106 13.19 8.07 14.96
CA LEU A 106 12.70 6.73 14.66
C LEU A 106 13.47 6.13 13.47
N LYS A 107 13.72 6.91 12.41
CA LYS A 107 14.53 6.46 11.27
C LYS A 107 15.94 6.04 11.69
N VAL A 108 16.58 6.83 12.55
CA VAL A 108 17.91 6.50 13.10
C VAL A 108 17.85 5.22 13.93
N LEU A 109 16.82 5.07 14.77
CA LEU A 109 16.65 3.89 15.61
C LEU A 109 16.42 2.62 14.78
N ILE A 110 15.53 2.67 13.79
CA ILE A 110 15.22 1.56 12.90
C ILE A 110 16.46 1.14 12.12
N ALA A 111 17.16 2.11 11.50
CA ALA A 111 18.35 1.83 10.72
C ALA A 111 19.44 1.12 11.51
N ARG A 112 19.59 1.44 12.81
CA ARG A 112 20.62 0.86 13.68
C ARG A 112 20.24 -0.49 14.29
N HIS A 113 18.98 -0.67 14.67
CA HIS A 113 18.59 -1.79 15.53
C HIS A 113 17.52 -2.71 14.96
N TYR A 114 16.71 -2.23 14.01
CA TYR A 114 15.49 -2.94 13.62
C TYR A 114 15.35 -3.19 12.11
N ARG A 115 16.35 -2.79 11.30
CA ARG A 115 16.33 -2.95 9.84
C ARG A 115 16.22 -4.39 9.34
N HIS A 116 16.55 -5.36 10.20
CA HIS A 116 16.42 -6.79 9.91
C HIS A 116 15.00 -7.34 10.14
N LEU A 117 14.10 -6.55 10.74
CA LEU A 117 12.73 -6.97 10.98
C LEU A 117 11.87 -6.81 9.73
N ASP A 118 10.86 -7.66 9.62
CA ASP A 118 9.78 -7.46 8.66
C ASP A 118 9.01 -6.16 8.99
N SER A 119 8.59 -5.44 7.94
CA SER A 119 7.87 -4.17 8.06
C SER A 119 6.65 -4.30 8.98
N GLN A 120 5.82 -5.33 8.81
CA GLN A 120 4.61 -5.51 9.60
C GLN A 120 4.95 -5.73 11.09
N VAL A 121 5.97 -6.54 11.37
CA VAL A 121 6.43 -6.81 12.74
C VAL A 121 6.98 -5.55 13.39
N LEU A 122 7.74 -4.74 12.66
CA LEU A 122 8.28 -3.48 13.16
C LEU A 122 7.15 -2.54 13.61
N TRP A 123 6.20 -2.26 12.72
CA TRP A 123 5.15 -1.28 13.01
C TRP A 123 4.18 -1.76 14.08
N GLN A 124 3.90 -3.07 14.13
CA GLN A 124 3.13 -3.66 15.22
C GLN A 124 3.81 -3.41 16.57
N ARG A 125 5.14 -3.60 16.66
CA ARG A 125 5.90 -3.32 17.88
C ARG A 125 5.93 -1.84 18.23
N LEU A 126 6.01 -0.96 17.23
CA LEU A 126 5.93 0.49 17.44
C LEU A 126 4.60 0.87 18.11
N ILE A 127 3.48 0.43 17.51
CA ILE A 127 2.13 0.68 18.01
C ILE A 127 1.93 0.14 19.43
N GLN A 128 2.50 -1.03 19.72
CA GLN A 128 2.46 -1.62 21.06
C GLN A 128 3.39 -0.96 22.10
N GLY A 129 4.14 0.08 21.71
CA GLY A 129 5.10 0.75 22.60
C GLY A 129 6.36 -0.05 22.90
N ALA A 130 6.65 -1.11 22.14
CA ALA A 130 7.82 -1.98 22.34
C ALA A 130 9.11 -1.46 21.66
N ILE A 131 9.04 -0.31 20.99
CA ILE A 131 10.18 0.35 20.33
C ILE A 131 10.43 1.70 21.00
N GLY A 132 11.68 1.92 21.43
CA GLY A 132 12.07 3.15 22.11
C GLY A 132 11.80 3.12 23.61
N ARG A 133 11.80 4.31 24.23
CA ARG A 133 11.33 4.50 25.61
C ARG A 133 9.83 4.83 25.60
N ASP A 134 9.17 4.61 26.73
CA ASP A 134 7.75 4.97 26.91
C ASP A 134 7.47 6.41 26.47
N GLY A 135 6.47 6.58 25.62
CA GLY A 135 6.04 7.87 25.06
C GLY A 135 7.00 8.52 24.06
N GLN A 136 8.15 7.90 23.73
CA GLN A 136 9.14 8.51 22.85
C GLN A 136 8.63 8.75 21.42
N PHE A 137 7.71 7.90 20.94
CA PHE A 137 7.23 7.89 19.56
C PHE A 137 5.70 7.94 19.48
N GLN A 138 5.06 8.62 20.42
CA GLN A 138 3.59 8.67 20.54
C GLN A 138 2.91 9.23 19.28
N HIS A 139 3.49 10.26 18.65
CA HIS A 139 2.92 10.82 17.43
C HIS A 139 3.08 9.85 16.25
N MET A 140 4.24 9.17 16.18
CA MET A 140 4.45 8.13 15.16
C MET A 140 3.56 6.91 15.36
N GLN A 141 3.19 6.57 16.60
CA GLN A 141 2.23 5.51 16.90
C GLN A 141 0.86 5.86 16.31
N VAL A 142 0.33 7.05 16.59
CA VAL A 142 -0.95 7.53 16.03
C VAL A 142 -0.93 7.51 14.50
N ILE A 143 0.14 8.02 13.88
CA ILE A 143 0.28 8.04 12.42
C ILE A 143 0.34 6.61 11.86
N ALA A 144 1.09 5.71 12.50
CA ALA A 144 1.19 4.31 12.07
C ALA A 144 -0.14 3.58 12.21
N GLU A 145 -0.88 3.79 13.29
CA GLU A 145 -2.20 3.22 13.50
C GLU A 145 -3.16 3.63 12.38
N ILE A 146 -3.29 4.94 12.13
CA ILE A 146 -4.16 5.44 11.06
C ILE A 146 -3.71 4.89 9.70
N SER A 147 -2.41 4.91 9.41
CA SER A 147 -1.89 4.46 8.10
C SER A 147 -2.15 2.97 7.84
N LEU A 148 -2.03 2.12 8.87
CA LEU A 148 -2.11 0.67 8.74
C LEU A 148 -3.54 0.10 8.82
N VAL A 149 -4.51 0.87 9.31
CA VAL A 149 -5.94 0.47 9.30
C VAL A 149 -6.68 0.89 8.04
N LEU A 150 -6.11 1.78 7.22
CA LEU A 150 -6.73 2.22 5.99
C LEU A 150 -6.79 1.09 4.95
N PRO A 151 -7.99 0.66 4.51
CA PRO A 151 -8.10 -0.38 3.52
C PRO A 151 -7.60 0.15 2.17
N MET A 152 -6.45 -0.37 1.71
CA MET A 152 -5.90 -0.07 0.38
C MET A 152 -6.76 -0.64 -0.78
N SER A 153 -7.88 -1.33 -0.48
CA SER A 153 -8.79 -1.90 -1.46
C SER A 153 -10.26 -1.82 -1.01
N SER A 154 -11.13 -1.31 -1.90
CA SER A 154 -12.59 -1.36 -1.76
C SER A 154 -13.17 -2.78 -1.87
N SER A 155 -12.39 -3.76 -2.33
CA SER A 155 -12.86 -5.13 -2.56
C SER A 155 -13.38 -5.80 -1.28
N CYS A 156 -12.84 -5.43 -0.11
CA CYS A 156 -13.33 -5.87 1.19
C CYS A 156 -14.77 -5.40 1.43
N CYS A 157 -15.07 -4.14 1.09
CA CYS A 157 -16.40 -3.57 1.17
C CYS A 157 -17.34 -4.21 0.13
N GLU A 158 -16.86 -4.44 -1.09
CA GLU A 158 -17.65 -5.07 -2.18
C GLU A 158 -18.07 -6.50 -1.85
N ARG A 159 -17.22 -7.30 -1.20
CA ARG A 159 -17.59 -8.63 -0.69
C ARG A 159 -18.71 -8.56 0.35
N GLY A 160 -18.65 -7.57 1.25
CA GLY A 160 -19.70 -7.28 2.22
C GLY A 160 -21.01 -6.89 1.53
N PHE A 161 -20.96 -5.96 0.57
CA PHE A 161 -22.12 -5.54 -0.20
C PHE A 161 -22.74 -6.67 -1.03
N SER A 162 -21.92 -7.52 -1.65
CA SER A 162 -22.39 -8.69 -2.41
C SER A 162 -23.14 -9.67 -1.50
N SER A 163 -22.62 -9.92 -0.30
CA SER A 163 -23.28 -10.77 0.70
C SER A 163 -24.61 -10.16 1.17
N MET A 164 -24.64 -8.85 1.46
CA MET A 164 -25.87 -8.15 1.82
C MET A 164 -26.89 -8.11 0.67
N LYS A 165 -26.42 -8.00 -0.58
CA LYS A 165 -27.29 -8.05 -1.76
C LYS A 165 -27.98 -9.40 -1.86
N ARG A 166 -27.28 -10.50 -1.59
CA ARG A 166 -27.89 -11.85 -1.55
C ARG A 166 -29.00 -11.95 -0.50
N ILE A 167 -28.80 -11.40 0.70
CA ILE A 167 -29.82 -11.41 1.77
C ILE A 167 -31.03 -10.54 1.42
N LYS A 168 -30.83 -9.40 0.76
CA LYS A 168 -31.90 -8.48 0.36
C LYS A 168 -32.69 -8.92 -0.88
N SER A 169 -32.12 -9.82 -1.68
CA SER A 169 -32.69 -10.28 -2.96
C SER A 169 -33.38 -11.65 -2.85
N ASP A 170 -33.34 -12.25 -1.67
CA ASP A 170 -34.08 -13.46 -1.28
C ASP A 170 -35.39 -13.02 -0.59
#